data_AF-A0A925VMT2-F1
#
_entry.id   AF-A0A925VMT2-F1
#
_cell.length_a   1.000
_cell.length_b   1.000
_cell.length_c   1.000
_cell.angle_alpha   90.00
_cell.angle_beta   90.00
_cell.angle_gamma   90.00
#
_symmetry.space_group_name_H-M   'P 1'
#
loop_
_entity.id
_entity.type
_entity.pdbx_description
1 polymer ?
#
loop_
_entity_poly.entity_id
_entity_poly.type
_entity_poly.pdbx_seq_one_letter_code
_entity_poly.pdbx_strand_id
1 'polypeptide(L)'
;MHVNDGNGPALDLFADDYETLSMQANAFLGYDDFLEFGRRIGLPVSRVKKLLADIVGHEIQIQQLIGRSFLPAELKTRYAGLLADQRRRLRYSLAATKLSQST
;
A
#
# COMPACT_ATOMS: atom_id res chain seq x y z
N MET A 1 17.26 -10.03 3.45
CA MET A 1 16.30 -9.06 3.99
C MET A 1 15.15 -9.88 4.57
N HIS A 2 14.85 -9.70 5.86
CA HIS A 2 14.01 -10.66 6.61
C HIS A 2 12.53 -10.25 6.55
N VAL A 3 11.96 -10.19 5.35
CA VAL A 3 10.51 -10.26 5.15
C VAL A 3 10.35 -11.07 3.86
N ASN A 4 9.64 -12.20 3.97
CA ASN A 4 9.19 -12.92 2.81
C ASN A 4 7.98 -12.13 2.30
N ASP A 5 8.16 -11.37 1.22
CA ASP A 5 7.17 -10.42 0.69
C ASP A 5 6.02 -11.12 -0.05
N GLY A 6 5.60 -12.31 0.42
CA GLY A 6 4.34 -12.91 0.01
C GLY A 6 3.25 -11.85 0.13
N ASN A 7 2.36 -11.79 -0.87
CA ASN A 7 1.24 -10.83 -0.92
C ASN A 7 0.64 -10.71 0.47
N GLY A 8 0.88 -9.57 1.13
CA GLY A 8 0.61 -9.40 2.55
C GLY A 8 -0.83 -9.82 2.93
N PRO A 9 -1.10 -10.06 4.22
CA PRO A 9 -2.23 -10.85 4.71
C PRO A 9 -3.64 -10.29 4.38
N ALA A 10 -3.78 -9.21 3.61
CA ALA A 10 -5.08 -8.60 3.35
C ALA A 10 -6.04 -9.51 2.55
N LEU A 11 -5.54 -10.30 1.58
CA LEU A 11 -6.37 -11.23 0.81
C LEU A 11 -6.66 -12.52 1.57
N ASP A 12 -5.66 -13.06 2.29
CA ASP A 12 -5.83 -14.27 3.10
C ASP A 12 -6.90 -14.08 4.20
N LEU A 13 -7.22 -12.83 4.53
CA LEU A 13 -8.28 -12.46 5.46
C LEU A 13 -9.66 -12.33 4.81
N PHE A 14 -9.76 -12.43 3.48
CA PHE A 14 -11.04 -12.45 2.78
C PHE A 14 -11.61 -13.86 2.71
N ALA A 15 -12.90 -13.99 3.04
CA ALA A 15 -13.63 -15.22 2.79
C ALA A 15 -13.75 -15.48 1.28
N ASP A 16 -13.85 -16.76 0.93
CA ASP A 16 -14.17 -17.27 -0.41
C ASP A 16 -13.18 -16.88 -1.52
N ASP A 17 -11.88 -16.78 -1.19
CA ASP A 17 -10.81 -16.42 -2.14
C ASP A 17 -11.10 -15.13 -2.93
N TYR A 18 -11.78 -14.18 -2.30
CA TYR A 18 -12.18 -12.95 -2.97
C TYR A 18 -10.96 -12.10 -3.34
N GLU A 19 -10.90 -11.66 -4.60
CA GLU A 19 -9.94 -10.65 -5.06
C GLU A 19 -10.66 -9.40 -5.54
N THR A 20 -10.08 -8.22 -5.28
CA THR A 20 -10.58 -7.00 -5.91
C THR A 20 -10.15 -6.95 -7.38
N LEU A 21 -10.84 -6.13 -8.17
CA LEU A 21 -10.42 -5.81 -9.54
C LEU A 21 -9.00 -5.20 -9.60
N SER A 22 -8.58 -4.49 -8.55
CA SER A 22 -7.22 -3.94 -8.44
C SER A 22 -6.20 -5.07 -8.33
N MET A 23 -6.41 -6.03 -7.42
CA MET A 23 -5.52 -7.19 -7.30
C MET A 23 -5.45 -7.99 -8.61
N GLN A 24 -6.60 -8.34 -9.19
CA GLN A 24 -6.68 -9.11 -10.43
C GLN A 24 -5.91 -8.46 -11.58
N ALA A 25 -5.94 -7.13 -11.67
CA ALA A 25 -5.28 -6.38 -12.73
C ALA A 25 -3.77 -6.14 -12.47
N ASN A 26 -3.37 -6.00 -11.22
CA ASN A 26 -2.06 -5.46 -10.85
C ASN A 26 -1.10 -6.51 -10.27
N ALA A 27 -1.62 -7.63 -9.77
CA ALA A 27 -0.88 -8.62 -8.98
C ALA A 27 -0.14 -8.02 -7.76
N PHE A 28 -0.61 -6.88 -7.25
CA PHE A 28 -0.14 -6.27 -6.02
C PHE A 28 -1.30 -5.58 -5.28
N LEU A 29 -1.20 -5.53 -3.95
CA LEU A 29 -2.14 -4.79 -3.10
C LEU A 29 -1.96 -3.28 -3.26
N GLY A 30 -3.01 -2.58 -3.66
CA GLY A 30 -3.08 -1.13 -3.82
C GLY A 30 -4.14 -0.47 -2.94
N TYR A 31 -4.46 0.79 -3.23
CA TYR A 31 -5.44 1.57 -2.45
C TYR A 31 -6.81 0.87 -2.37
N ASP A 32 -7.30 0.36 -3.50
CA ASP A 32 -8.63 -0.22 -3.62
C ASP A 32 -8.76 -1.49 -2.76
N ASP A 33 -7.69 -2.28 -2.64
CA ASP A 33 -7.65 -3.50 -1.84
C ASP A 33 -7.80 -3.21 -0.35
N PHE A 34 -7.08 -2.21 0.17
CA PHE A 34 -7.19 -1.80 1.57
C PHE A 34 -8.48 -1.04 1.88
N LEU A 35 -9.04 -0.33 0.89
CA LEU A 35 -10.34 0.30 1.02
C LEU A 35 -11.44 -0.76 1.19
N GLU A 36 -11.41 -1.79 0.36
CA GLU A 36 -12.34 -2.93 0.44
C GLU A 36 -12.14 -3.73 1.72
N PHE A 37 -10.89 -3.94 2.15
CA PHE A 37 -10.60 -4.60 3.42
C PHE A 37 -11.24 -3.86 4.60
N GLY A 38 -11.00 -2.56 4.71
CA GLY A 38 -11.61 -1.76 5.78
C GLY A 38 -13.13 -1.79 5.76
N ARG A 39 -13.74 -1.78 4.58
CA ARG A 39 -15.20 -1.92 4.42
C ARG A 39 -15.72 -3.26 4.94
N ARG A 40 -15.04 -4.36 4.62
CA ARG A 40 -15.43 -5.73 5.01
C ARG A 40 -15.36 -5.97 6.51
N ILE A 41 -14.38 -5.38 7.19
CA ILE A 41 -14.27 -5.48 8.65
C ILE A 41 -15.12 -4.45 9.41
N GLY A 42 -16.00 -3.71 8.71
CA GLY A 42 -16.96 -2.79 9.31
C GLY A 42 -16.39 -1.41 9.69
N LEU A 43 -15.23 -1.01 9.18
CA LEU A 43 -14.71 0.33 9.41
C LEU A 43 -15.46 1.37 8.54
N PRO A 44 -15.73 2.58 9.07
CA PRO A 44 -16.23 3.68 8.26
C PRO A 44 -15.27 3.99 7.12
N VAL A 45 -15.77 4.08 5.88
CA VAL A 45 -14.95 4.38 4.69
C VAL A 45 -14.11 5.64 4.88
N SER A 46 -14.67 6.68 5.50
CA SER A 46 -13.95 7.92 5.79
C SER A 46 -12.75 7.71 6.71
N ARG A 47 -12.83 6.77 7.67
CA ARG A 47 -11.72 6.39 8.54
C ARG A 47 -10.62 5.67 7.76
N VAL A 48 -11.01 4.73 6.88
CA VAL A 48 -10.05 3.98 6.05
C VAL A 48 -9.29 4.92 5.12
N LYS A 49 -9.99 5.83 4.45
CA LYS A 49 -9.37 6.86 3.58
C LYS A 49 -8.38 7.75 4.34
N LYS A 50 -8.74 8.19 5.55
CA LYS A 50 -7.86 8.99 6.42
C LYS A 50 -6.60 8.20 6.82
N LEU A 51 -6.75 6.93 7.18
CA LEU A 51 -5.62 6.08 7.56
C LEU A 51 -4.66 5.87 6.38
N LEU A 52 -5.20 5.56 5.19
CA LEU A 52 -4.38 5.40 3.98
C LEU A 52 -3.63 6.68 3.62
N ALA A 53 -4.30 7.83 3.71
CA ALA A 53 -3.68 9.13 3.46
C ALA A 53 -2.57 9.45 4.47
N ASP A 54 -2.79 9.14 5.75
CA ASP A 54 -1.79 9.32 6.80
C ASP A 54 -0.56 8.43 6.58
N ILE A 55 -0.76 7.13 6.32
CA ILE A 55 0.34 6.17 6.08
C ILE A 55 1.28 6.65 4.96
N VAL A 56 0.73 7.21 3.87
CA VAL A 56 1.53 7.68 2.73
C VAL A 56 2.07 9.10 2.89
N GLY A 57 1.67 9.82 3.94
CA GLY A 57 1.97 11.24 4.16
C GLY A 57 3.31 11.54 4.83
N HIS A 58 4.03 10.52 5.31
CA HIS A 58 5.23 10.69 6.16
C HIS A 58 6.56 10.52 5.42
N GLU A 59 6.61 10.83 4.13
CA GLU A 59 7.79 10.62 3.28
C GLU A 59 9.07 11.25 3.86
N ILE A 60 9.00 12.53 4.24
CA ILE A 60 10.17 13.28 4.70
C ILE A 60 10.71 12.66 6.00
N GLN A 61 9.82 12.34 6.94
CA GLN A 61 10.17 11.73 8.22
C GLN A 61 10.80 10.35 8.04
N ILE A 62 10.27 9.54 7.11
CA ILE A 62 10.83 8.23 6.76
C ILE A 62 12.26 8.38 6.19
N GLN A 63 12.47 9.30 5.25
CA GLN A 63 13.80 9.52 4.67
C GLN A 63 14.81 10.00 5.72
N GLN A 64 14.39 10.88 6.63
CA GLN A 64 15.23 11.32 7.75
C GLN A 64 15.59 10.17 8.69
N LEU A 65 14.63 9.30 9.00
CA LEU A 65 14.85 8.13 9.86
C LEU A 65 15.84 7.15 9.23
N ILE A 66 15.68 6.83 7.94
CA ILE A 66 16.59 5.97 7.20
C ILE A 66 17.99 6.58 7.15
N GLY A 67 18.08 7.89 6.85
CA GLY A 67 19.35 8.61 6.78
C GLY A 67 20.14 8.55 8.08
N ARG A 68 19.46 8.65 9.23
CA ARG A 68 20.05 8.60 10.59
C ARG A 68 20.28 7.18 11.12
N SER A 69 19.78 6.15 10.45
CA SER A 69 19.96 4.77 10.90
C SER A 69 21.43 4.31 10.81
N PHE A 70 21.77 3.28 11.58
CA PHE A 70 23.08 2.62 11.56
C PHE A 70 23.26 1.64 10.39
N LEU A 71 22.35 1.66 9.41
CA LEU A 71 22.42 0.79 8.25
C LEU A 71 23.61 1.19 7.34
N PRO A 72 24.30 0.22 6.71
CA PRO A 72 25.18 0.46 5.58
C PRO A 72 24.49 1.28 4.47
N ALA A 73 25.26 2.08 3.74
CA ALA A 73 24.72 2.96 2.70
C ALA A 73 23.89 2.20 1.65
N GLU A 74 24.35 1.02 1.23
CA GLU A 74 23.60 0.17 0.29
C GLU A 74 22.22 -0.24 0.85
N LEU A 75 22.17 -0.62 2.13
CA LEU A 75 20.93 -1.03 2.78
C LEU A 75 19.97 0.16 2.98
N LYS A 76 20.48 1.37 3.26
CA LYS A 76 19.65 2.59 3.29
C LYS A 76 18.97 2.83 1.95
N THR A 77 19.72 2.74 0.84
CA THR A 77 19.19 2.93 -0.51
C THR A 77 18.14 1.87 -0.85
N ARG A 78 18.43 0.59 -0.61
CA ARG A 78 17.48 -0.50 -0.87
C ARG A 78 16.18 -0.33 -0.05
N TYR A 79 16.31 0.01 1.23
CA TYR A 79 15.17 0.19 2.12
C TYR A 79 14.30 1.39 1.72
N ALA A 80 14.92 2.53 1.37
CA ALA A 80 14.22 3.69 0.87
C ALA A 80 13.45 3.40 -0.43
N GLY A 81 14.05 2.64 -1.35
CA GLY A 81 13.40 2.20 -2.59
C GLY A 81 12.17 1.32 -2.34
N LEU A 82 12.30 0.32 -1.45
CA LEU A 82 11.19 -0.57 -1.08
C LEU A 82 10.01 0.23 -0.51
N LEU A 83 10.26 1.15 0.43
CA LEU A 83 9.20 1.96 1.04
C LEU A 83 8.58 2.94 0.04
N ALA A 84 9.35 3.53 -0.87
CA ALA A 84 8.83 4.38 -1.93
C ALA A 84 7.88 3.60 -2.86
N ASP A 85 8.25 2.37 -3.21
CA ASP A 85 7.43 1.47 -4.02
C ASP A 85 6.12 1.07 -3.32
N GLN A 86 6.19 0.68 -2.04
CA GLN A 86 4.99 0.38 -1.24
C GLN A 86 4.06 1.60 -1.14
N ARG A 87 4.61 2.78 -0.86
CA ARG A 87 3.85 4.03 -0.81
C ARG A 87 3.19 4.34 -2.16
N ARG A 88 3.88 4.12 -3.27
CA ARG A 88 3.31 4.29 -4.63
C ARG A 88 2.11 3.37 -4.84
N ARG A 89 2.21 2.09 -4.46
CA ARG A 89 1.11 1.11 -4.54
C ARG A 89 -0.10 1.54 -3.71
N LEU A 90 0.12 2.00 -2.47
CA LEU A 90 -0.94 2.50 -1.58
C LEU A 90 -1.64 3.77 -2.10
N ARG A 91 -1.03 4.50 -3.03
CA ARG A 91 -1.64 5.66 -3.71
C ARG A 91 -2.34 5.29 -5.02
N TYR A 92 -2.07 4.10 -5.55
CA TYR A 92 -2.64 3.65 -6.82
C TYR A 92 -4.07 3.13 -6.61
N SER A 93 -5.01 3.68 -7.38
CA SER A 93 -6.39 3.20 -7.49
C SER A 93 -6.71 2.92 -8.95
N LEU A 94 -7.10 1.68 -9.24
CA LEU A 94 -7.55 1.27 -10.57
C LEU A 94 -8.87 1.98 -10.90
N ALA A 95 -9.76 2.09 -9.90
CA ALA A 95 -11.05 2.77 -10.05
C ALA A 95 -10.87 4.24 -10.45
N ALA A 96 -9.95 4.96 -9.80
CA ALA A 96 -9.65 6.36 -10.15
C ALA A 96 -9.01 6.50 -11.54
N THR A 97 -8.15 5.56 -11.93
CA THR A 97 -7.45 5.58 -13.22
C THR A 97 -8.41 5.40 -14.40
N LYS A 98 -9.39 4.48 -14.27
CA LYS A 98 -10.41 4.25 -15.31
C LYS A 98 -11.34 5.46 -15.51
N LEU A 99 -11.63 6.21 -14.45
CA LEU A 99 -12.48 7.41 -14.51
C LEU A 99 -11.82 8.53 -15.34
N SER A 100 -10.51 8.71 -15.19
CA SER A 100 -9.73 9.72 -15.93
C SER A 100 -9.54 9.42 -17.42
N GLN A 101 -9.80 8.19 -17.88
CA GLN A 101 -9.69 7.81 -19.30
C GLN A 101 -11.03 7.83 -20.04
N SER A 102 -12.14 8.05 -19.33
CA SER A 102 -13.49 8.08 -19.88
C SER A 102 -14.06 9.51 -20.03
N THR A 103 -13.21 10.52 -19.86
CA THR A 103 -13.52 11.96 -20.01
C THR A 103 -12.59 12.55 -21.07
#